data_AF-A0A2M7RX02-F1
#
_entry.id   AF-A0A2M7RX02-F1
#
_cell.length_a   1.000
_cell.length_b   1.000
_cell.length_c   1.000
_cell.angle_alpha   90.00
_cell.angle_beta   90.00
_cell.angle_gamma   90.00
#
_symmetry.space_group_name_H-M   'P 1'
#
loop_
_entity.id
_entity.type
_entity.pdbx_description
1 polymer ?
#
loop_
_entity_poly.entity_id
_entity_poly.type
_entity_poly.pdbx_seq_one_letter_code
_entity_poly.pdbx_strand_id
1 'polypeptide(L)' 'MINSSVKIITTKETYPLRLEVLWQHKNTLEECKLDIDDLPTTFHVGVFKDGEIVAVGTFLQQQNEKFEAKNQYR' A
#
# COMPACT_ATOMS: atom_id res chain seq x y z
N MET A 1 25.34 0.70 -7.47
CA MET A 1 24.23 1.53 -6.92
C MET A 1 22.92 0.84 -7.27
N ILE A 2 22.03 0.64 -6.31
CA ILE A 2 20.69 0.11 -6.59
C ILE A 2 19.85 1.30 -7.05
N ASN A 3 19.35 1.28 -8.29
CA ASN A 3 18.50 2.34 -8.82
C ASN A 3 17.03 1.99 -8.55
N SER A 4 16.46 2.58 -7.50
CA SER A 4 15.05 2.42 -7.15
C SER A 4 14.33 3.76 -7.17
N SER A 5 13.05 3.77 -7.55
CA SER A 5 12.20 4.96 -7.55
C SER A 5 10.92 4.74 -6.77
N VAL A 6 10.37 5.79 -6.18
CA VAL A 6 9.12 5.74 -5.40
C VAL A 6 8.02 6.47 -6.18
N LYS A 7 6.84 5.86 -6.26
CA LYS A 7 5.68 6.45 -6.97
C LYS A 7 4.37 6.17 -6.23
N ILE A 8 3.39 7.05 -6.42
CA ILE A 8 1.99 6.72 -6.10
C ILE A 8 1.52 5.66 -7.08
N ILE A 9 0.86 4.63 -6.56
CA ILE A 9 0.31 3.52 -7.35
C ILE A 9 -1.18 3.37 -7.05
N THR A 10 -1.88 2.65 -7.91
CA THR A 10 -3.27 2.26 -7.69
C THR A 10 -3.37 1.16 -6.64
N THR A 11 -4.56 1.01 -6.05
CA THR A 11 -4.87 -0.09 -5.13
C THR A 11 -4.57 -1.45 -5.76
N LYS A 12 -4.97 -1.68 -7.02
CA LYS A 12 -4.79 -2.97 -7.70
C LYS A 12 -3.34 -3.35 -7.91
N GLU A 13 -2.45 -2.37 -8.10
CA GLU A 13 -1.00 -2.60 -8.20
C GLU A 13 -0.39 -3.13 -6.89
N THR A 14 -1.08 -2.98 -5.75
CA THR A 14 -0.63 -3.56 -4.48
C THR A 14 -0.94 -5.06 -4.35
N TYR A 15 -1.92 -5.57 -5.10
CA TYR A 15 -2.46 -6.92 -4.90
C TYR A 15 -1.45 -8.04 -5.16
N PRO A 16 -0.61 -8.01 -6.23
CA PRO A 16 0.35 -9.07 -6.47
C PRO A 16 1.32 -9.26 -5.29
N LEU A 17 1.91 -8.16 -4.79
CA LEU A 17 2.87 -8.24 -3.69
C LEU A 17 2.19 -8.56 -2.35
N ARG A 18 0.97 -8.05 -2.12
CA ARG A 18 0.13 -8.44 -0.96
C ARG A 18 -0.15 -9.94 -0.96
N LEU A 19 -0.54 -10.51 -2.10
CA LEU A 19 -0.81 -11.94 -2.26
C LEU A 19 0.48 -12.76 -2.03
N GLU A 20 1.57 -12.37 -2.69
CA GLU A 20 2.83 -13.11 -2.66
C GLU A 20 3.53 -13.05 -1.30
N VAL A 21 3.43 -11.95 -0.55
CA VAL A 21 4.19 -11.75 0.69
C VAL A 21 3.31 -11.81 1.94
N LEU A 22 2.19 -11.08 1.96
CA LEU A 22 1.39 -10.89 3.19
C LEU A 22 0.27 -11.92 3.34
N TRP A 23 -0.36 -12.33 2.24
CA TRP A 23 -1.58 -13.15 2.25
C TRP A 23 -1.50 -14.37 1.33
N GLN A 24 -0.40 -15.10 1.41
CA GLN A 24 -0.14 -16.33 0.63
C GLN A 24 -1.22 -17.43 0.76
N HIS A 25 -2.11 -17.31 1.74
CA HIS A 25 -3.24 -18.21 1.95
C HIS A 25 -4.47 -17.88 1.09
N LYS A 26 -4.49 -16.73 0.40
CA LYS A 26 -5.55 -16.31 -0.53
C LYS A 26 -5.34 -16.94 -1.90
N ASN A 27 -6.41 -17.10 -2.67
CA ASN A 27 -6.37 -17.78 -3.97
C ASN A 27 -6.42 -16.83 -5.16
N THR A 28 -6.86 -15.59 -4.94
CA THR A 28 -7.04 -14.60 -6.02
C THR A 28 -6.56 -13.22 -5.59
N LEU A 29 -6.23 -12.38 -6.57
CA LEU A 29 -5.83 -10.98 -6.33
C LEU A 29 -6.97 -10.15 -5.72
N GLU A 30 -8.22 -10.41 -6.10
CA GLU A 30 -9.36 -9.65 -5.60
C GLU A 30 -9.62 -9.89 -4.11
N GLU A 31 -9.27 -11.07 -3.59
CA GLU A 31 -9.30 -11.34 -2.15
C GLU A 31 -8.30 -10.46 -1.36
N CYS A 32 -7.33 -9.85 -2.03
CA CYS A 32 -6.34 -8.94 -1.42
C CYS A 32 -6.84 -7.49 -1.32
N LYS A 33 -8.08 -7.22 -1.71
CA LYS A 33 -8.73 -5.93 -1.44
C LYS A 33 -8.97 -5.77 0.06
N LEU A 34 -8.70 -4.58 0.59
CA LEU A 34 -9.09 -4.20 1.95
C LEU A 34 -10.15 -3.09 1.89
N ASP A 35 -11.07 -3.08 2.86
CA ASP A 35 -12.09 -2.02 2.95
C ASP A 35 -11.47 -0.61 3.07
N ILE A 36 -10.28 -0.51 3.69
CA ILE A 36 -9.54 0.75 3.82
C ILE A 36 -9.09 1.31 2.47
N ASP A 37 -8.97 0.48 1.43
CA ASP A 37 -8.47 0.92 0.13
C ASP A 37 -9.49 1.83 -0.60
N ASP A 38 -10.79 1.71 -0.27
CA ASP A 38 -11.86 2.52 -0.85
C ASP A 38 -12.05 3.88 -0.12
N LEU A 39 -11.30 4.14 0.96
CA LEU A 39 -11.42 5.41 1.68
C LEU A 39 -10.85 6.56 0.82
N PRO A 40 -11.54 7.71 0.72
CA PRO A 40 -11.10 8.84 -0.12
C PRO A 40 -9.71 9.41 0.23
N THR A 41 -9.24 9.18 1.46
CA THR A 41 -7.96 9.66 1.96
C THR A 41 -6.87 8.60 1.93
N THR A 42 -7.18 7.37 1.53
CA THR A 42 -6.19 6.30 1.38
C THR A 42 -5.40 6.48 0.10
N PHE A 43 -4.08 6.33 0.20
CA PHE A 43 -3.21 6.28 -0.97
C PHE A 43 -2.17 5.18 -0.83
N HIS A 44 -1.64 4.74 -1.97
CA HIS A 44 -0.68 3.66 -2.05
C HIS A 44 0.63 4.15 -2.66
N VAL A 45 1.73 3.63 -2.14
CA VAL A 45 3.08 3.93 -2.59
C VAL A 45 3.76 2.63 -3.00
N GLY A 46 4.39 2.62 -4.17
CA GLY A 46 5.20 1.52 -4.68
C GLY A 46 6.66 1.92 -4.81
N VAL A 47 7.56 1.01 -4.46
CA VAL A 47 8.99 1.10 -4.80
C VAL A 47 9.23 0.28 -6.05
N PHE A 48 9.73 0.94 -7.10
CA PHE A 48 10.09 0.32 -8.37
C PHE A 48 11.58 0.07 -8.44
N LYS A 49 11.96 -1.15 -8.84
CA LYS A 49 13.33 -1.55 -9.18
C LYS A 49 13.28 -2.38 -10.46
N ASP A 50 14.09 -2.00 -11.45
CA ASP A 50 14.17 -2.70 -12.74
C ASP A 50 12.80 -2.87 -13.46
N GLY A 51 11.89 -1.91 -13.24
CA GLY A 51 10.54 -1.92 -13.81
C GLY A 51 9.48 -2.66 -12.98
N GLU A 52 9.87 -3.32 -11.88
CA GLU A 52 8.99 -4.12 -11.03
C GLU A 52 8.73 -3.45 -9.67
N ILE A 53 7.54 -3.67 -9.11
CA ILE A 53 7.19 -3.20 -7.76
C ILE A 53 7.75 -4.20 -6.74
N VAL A 54 8.73 -3.77 -5.95
CA VAL A 54 9.44 -4.62 -4.97
C VAL A 54 9.03 -4.34 -3.52
N ALA A 55 8.29 -3.25 -3.28
CA ALA A 55 7.69 -2.93 -1.99
C ALA A 55 6.44 -2.09 -2.19
N VAL A 56 5.46 -2.26 -1.30
CA VAL A 56 4.22 -1.48 -1.28
C VAL A 56 3.95 -0.94 0.13
N GLY A 57 3.36 0.24 0.21
CA GLY A 57 2.82 0.83 1.44
C GLY A 57 1.44 1.41 1.19
N THR A 58 0.50 1.13 2.08
CA THR A 58 -0.82 1.78 2.10
C THR A 58 -0.85 2.72 3.28
N PHE A 59 -1.28 3.95 3.04
CA PHE A 59 -1.40 4.98 4.07
C PHE A 59 -2.85 5.42 4.16
N LEU A 60 -3.45 5.30 5.33
CA LEU A 60 -4.79 5.81 5.60
C LEU A 60 -4.73 6.93 6.63
N GLN A 61 -5.53 7.98 6.43
CA GLN A 61 -5.63 9.04 7.42
C GLN A 61 -6.39 8.52 8.65
N GLN A 62 -5.74 8.51 9.80
CA GLN A 62 -6.35 8.04 11.04
C GLN A 62 -5.84 8.85 12.23
N GLN A 63 -6.74 9.59 12.87
CA GLN A 63 -6.42 10.36 14.07
C GLN A 63 -6.32 9.45 15.29
N ASN A 64 -5.31 9.71 16.11
CA ASN A 64 -5.14 9.13 17.43
C ASN A 64 -5.03 10.27 18.45
N GLU A 65 -5.85 10.19 19.50
CA GLU A 65 -5.98 11.20 20.55
C GLU A 65 -4.67 11.46 21.32
N LYS A 66 -3.71 10.54 21.22
CA LYS A 66 -2.38 10.69 21.84
C LYS A 66 -1.45 11.64 21.09
N PHE A 67 -1.86 12.16 19.93
CA PHE A 67 -1.03 13.03 19.09
C PHE A 67 -1.77 14.32 18.73
N GLU A 68 -1.07 15.45 18.89
CA GLU A 68 -1.57 16.78 18.51
C GLU A 68 -1.53 17.04 16.99
N ALA A 69 -0.84 16.19 16.22
CA ALA A 69 -0.71 16.35 14.78
C ALA A 69 -2.07 16.17 14.08
N LYS A 70 -2.40 17.06 13.13
CA LYS A 70 -3.65 16.99 12.37
C LYS A 70 -3.61 16.02 11.19
N ASN A 71 -2.42 15.79 10.64
CA ASN A 71 -2.19 14.89 9.50
C ASN A 71 -1.50 13.64 10.02
N GLN A 72 -2.28 12.66 10.46
CA GLN A 72 -1.78 11.38 10.95
C GLN A 72 -2.12 10.28 9.94
N TYR A 73 -1.12 9.48 9.59
CA TYR A 73 -1.27 8.36 8.68
C TYR A 73 -0.81 7.07 9.37
N ARG A 74 -1.59 6.00 9.18
CA ARG A 74 -1.27 4.64 9.59
C ARG A 74 -1.01 3.78 8.37
#